data_AF-A0A0J9TK02-F1
#
_entry.id   AF-A0A0J9TK02-F1
#
_cell.length_a   1.000
_cell.length_b   1.000
_cell.length_c   1.000
_cell.angle_alpha   90.00
_cell.angle_beta   90.00
_cell.angle_gamma   90.00
#
_symmetry.space_group_name_H-M   'P 1'
#
loop_
_entity.id
_entity.type
_entity.pdbx_description
1 polymer ?
#
loop_
_entity_poly.entity_id
_entity_poly.type
_entity_poly.pdbx_seq_one_letter_code
_entity_poly.pdbx_strand_id
1 'polypeptide(L)'
;MCNIFISIYKKLKNNNNNYTRDSDYNNDFAFLNYWVNWKIYDEFNENTSVSDFYDHIGSHFTIDSAHEFTNTLIYDIDNNDVYNMNILYNLYENYGKLNAIKYDKSNEAKQSLYSHSTACCTHYIKAKYICNDDNNRNDNSVFCNKLTTFKSKYDALYEKAFQEGSDYANNFIKLEECSNNKIITTAVTGTVVGLIPLFGVLYKVSELNIKL
;
A
#
# COMPACT_ATOMS: atom_id res chain seq x y z
N MET A 1 18.85 2.65 3.59
CA MET A 1 17.56 2.52 4.28
C MET A 1 17.33 3.62 5.32
N CYS A 2 18.26 3.84 6.26
CA CYS A 2 18.11 4.81 7.36
C CYS A 2 17.71 6.23 6.96
N ASN A 3 18.39 6.84 5.98
CA ASN A 3 18.06 8.21 5.54
C ASN A 3 16.63 8.32 4.95
N ILE A 4 16.17 7.26 4.27
CA ILE A 4 14.82 7.21 3.71
C ILE A 4 13.80 7.11 4.84
N PHE A 5 14.03 6.20 5.79
CA PHE A 5 13.20 6.05 6.99
C PHE A 5 13.05 7.39 7.73
N ILE A 6 14.16 8.06 8.04
CA ILE A 6 14.17 9.36 8.73
C ILE A 6 13.42 10.42 7.93
N SER A 7 13.55 10.41 6.60
CA SER A 7 12.84 11.34 5.73
C SER A 7 11.33 11.11 5.74
N ILE A 8 10.89 9.84 5.77
CA ILE A 8 9.47 9.48 5.91
C ILE A 8 8.97 9.93 7.29
N TYR A 9 9.66 9.54 8.36
CA TYR A 9 9.33 9.93 9.73
C TYR A 9 9.17 11.45 9.89
N LYS A 10 10.13 12.25 9.39
CA LYS A 10 10.05 13.72 9.45
C LYS A 10 8.85 14.29 8.70
N LYS A 11 8.46 13.66 7.59
CA LYS A 11 7.26 14.05 6.84
C LYS A 11 5.97 13.73 7.61
N LEU A 12 5.89 12.55 8.23
CA LEU A 12 4.74 12.15 9.05
C LEU A 12 4.62 13.04 10.31
N LYS A 13 5.74 13.26 11.02
CA LYS A 13 5.82 14.18 12.17
C LYS A 13 5.39 15.60 11.83
N ASN A 14 5.63 16.07 10.60
CA ASN A 14 5.23 17.40 10.11
C ASN A 14 5.55 18.56 11.09
N ASN A 15 6.77 18.57 11.64
CA ASN A 15 7.23 19.53 12.66
C ASN A 15 6.41 19.56 13.97
N ASN A 16 5.60 18.54 14.26
CA ASN A 16 4.89 18.42 15.53
C ASN A 16 5.87 18.08 16.66
N ASN A 17 6.11 19.05 17.55
CA ASN A 17 7.01 18.87 18.70
C ASN A 17 6.45 17.94 19.78
N ASN A 18 5.16 17.63 19.76
CA ASN A 18 4.47 16.71 20.68
C ASN A 18 3.91 15.50 19.93
N TYR A 19 4.65 15.00 18.94
CA TYR A 19 4.17 13.97 18.01
C TYR A 19 3.73 12.69 18.71
N THR A 20 4.32 12.30 19.85
CA THR A 20 3.89 11.14 20.65
C THR A 20 2.46 11.23 21.21
N ARG A 21 1.87 12.43 21.23
CA ARG A 21 0.47 12.67 21.63
C ARG A 21 -0.46 12.91 20.44
N ASP A 22 0.09 12.88 19.23
CA ASP A 22 -0.69 13.02 18.00
C ASP A 22 -1.61 11.81 17.81
N SER A 23 -2.83 12.04 17.30
CA SER A 23 -3.76 10.95 17.03
C SER A 23 -3.25 10.01 15.94
N ASP A 24 -2.41 10.52 15.02
CA ASP A 24 -1.86 9.76 13.90
C ASP A 24 -0.59 8.99 14.30
N TYR A 25 0.04 9.32 15.44
CA TYR A 25 1.31 8.73 15.89
C TYR A 25 1.35 7.20 15.79
N ASN A 26 0.32 6.52 16.32
CA ASN A 26 0.28 5.06 16.30
C ASN A 26 0.13 4.51 14.88
N ASN A 27 -0.69 5.14 14.04
CA ASN A 27 -0.90 4.71 12.65
C ASN A 27 0.35 4.95 11.81
N ASP A 28 1.01 6.09 12.01
CA ASP A 28 2.25 6.44 11.34
C ASP A 28 3.38 5.48 11.72
N PHE A 29 3.50 5.13 13.00
CA PHE A 29 4.48 4.14 13.44
C PHE A 29 4.14 2.72 12.96
N ALA A 30 2.87 2.34 12.91
CA ALA A 30 2.47 1.07 12.31
C ALA A 30 2.83 1.00 10.81
N PHE A 31 2.66 2.11 10.08
CA PHE A 31 3.09 2.22 8.70
C PHE A 31 4.62 2.14 8.57
N LEU A 32 5.36 2.85 9.42
CA LEU A 32 6.83 2.79 9.45
C LEU A 32 7.33 1.37 9.76
N ASN A 33 6.70 0.67 10.71
CA ASN A 33 7.02 -0.71 11.04
C ASN A 33 6.78 -1.65 9.85
N TYR A 34 5.62 -1.54 9.19
CA TYR A 34 5.35 -2.24 7.93
C TYR A 34 6.41 -1.94 6.87
N TRP A 35 6.75 -0.67 6.67
CA TRP A 35 7.68 -0.26 5.61
C TRP A 35 9.07 -0.87 5.83
N VAL A 36 9.57 -0.86 7.06
CA VAL A 36 10.87 -1.49 7.40
C VAL A 36 10.81 -3.00 7.20
N ASN A 37 9.77 -3.66 7.72
CA ASN A 37 9.55 -5.10 7.53
C ASN A 37 9.55 -5.48 6.05
N TRP A 38 8.81 -4.75 5.22
CA TRP A 38 8.77 -4.96 3.78
C TRP A 38 10.16 -4.78 3.14
N LYS A 39 10.89 -3.72 3.50
CA LYS A 39 12.22 -3.50 2.93
C LYS A 39 13.20 -4.61 3.30
N ILE A 40 13.23 -5.04 4.56
CA ILE A 40 14.10 -6.13 5.01
C ILE A 40 13.74 -7.43 4.27
N TYR A 41 12.45 -7.77 4.22
CA TYR A 41 11.96 -8.99 3.56
C TYR A 41 12.22 -9.01 2.05
N ASP A 42 11.89 -7.93 1.33
CA ASP A 42 11.82 -7.89 -0.14
C ASP A 42 13.15 -7.50 -0.80
N GLU A 43 13.91 -6.56 -0.20
CA GLU A 43 15.12 -6.02 -0.84
C GLU A 43 16.43 -6.64 -0.32
N PHE A 44 16.49 -7.00 0.96
CA PHE A 44 17.74 -7.42 1.59
C PHE A 44 17.83 -8.93 1.80
N ASN A 45 16.70 -9.63 1.95
CA ASN A 45 16.65 -11.06 2.31
C ASN A 45 17.63 -11.37 3.46
N GLU A 46 17.76 -10.42 4.38
CA GLU A 46 18.70 -10.46 5.50
C GLU A 46 17.99 -11.06 6.71
N ASN A 47 18.74 -11.78 7.55
CA ASN A 47 18.28 -12.22 8.88
C ASN A 47 18.32 -11.06 9.91
N THR A 48 18.29 -9.81 9.44
CA THR A 48 18.33 -8.62 10.30
C THR A 48 16.93 -8.39 10.85
N SER A 49 16.77 -8.39 12.18
CA SER A 49 15.47 -8.07 12.77
C SER A 49 15.15 -6.59 12.58
N VAL A 50 13.86 -6.26 12.54
CA VAL A 50 13.39 -4.87 12.57
C VAL A 50 13.89 -4.18 13.82
N SER A 51 13.95 -4.89 14.95
CA SER A 51 14.53 -4.36 16.19
C SER A 51 15.97 -3.88 15.99
N ASP A 52 16.82 -4.69 15.37
CA ASP A 52 18.22 -4.34 15.10
C ASP A 52 18.33 -3.09 14.21
N PHE A 53 17.45 -2.97 13.20
CA PHE A 53 17.40 -1.79 12.35
C PHE A 53 17.09 -0.52 13.16
N TYR A 54 16.08 -0.56 14.03
CA TYR A 54 15.69 0.60 14.84
C TYR A 54 16.73 0.95 15.91
N ASP A 55 17.38 -0.04 16.52
CA ASP A 55 18.50 0.19 17.44
C ASP A 55 19.69 0.88 16.74
N HIS A 56 19.96 0.50 15.49
CA HIS A 56 20.95 1.18 14.66
C HIS A 56 20.54 2.63 14.33
N ILE A 57 19.26 2.90 14.08
CA ILE A 57 18.76 4.27 13.90
C ILE A 57 18.96 5.10 15.19
N GLY A 58 18.55 4.57 16.33
CA GLY A 58 18.62 5.26 17.63
C GLY A 58 20.05 5.56 18.08
N SER A 59 21.03 4.73 17.69
CA SER A 59 22.45 4.94 18.01
C SER A 59 23.16 5.94 17.10
N HIS A 60 22.66 6.16 15.88
CA HIS A 60 23.34 7.00 14.87
C HIS A 60 22.64 8.33 14.55
N PHE A 61 21.35 8.46 14.85
CA PHE A 61 20.59 9.69 14.61
C PHE A 61 20.15 10.31 15.93
N THR A 62 20.55 11.56 16.16
CA THR A 62 19.91 12.42 17.16
C THR A 62 18.52 12.77 16.67
N ILE A 63 17.57 11.89 16.95
CA ILE A 63 16.15 12.22 16.82
C ILE A 63 15.79 12.96 18.11
N ASP A 64 15.13 14.12 17.98
CA ASP A 64 15.00 15.15 19.02
C ASP A 64 14.48 14.66 20.38
N SER A 65 13.94 13.45 20.47
CA SER A 65 13.94 12.71 21.73
C SER A 65 14.23 11.23 21.52
N ALA A 66 15.15 10.68 22.32
CA ALA A 66 15.35 9.24 22.45
C ALA A 66 14.08 8.47 22.88
N HIS A 67 13.03 9.19 23.30
CA HIS A 67 11.73 8.66 23.74
C HIS A 67 10.71 8.54 22.59
N GLU A 68 11.00 9.07 21.39
CA GLU A 68 10.11 8.93 20.23
C GLU A 68 10.15 7.52 19.61
N PHE A 69 11.19 6.73 19.89
CA PHE A 69 11.35 5.36 19.36
C PHE A 69 11.31 4.28 20.44
N THR A 70 11.04 4.64 21.70
CA THR A 70 10.72 3.67 22.75
C THR A 70 9.29 3.18 22.54
N ASN A 71 9.09 2.34 21.53
CA ASN A 71 7.76 2.01 21.06
C ASN A 71 7.57 0.50 20.95
N THR A 72 6.53 0.00 21.61
CA THR A 72 5.98 -1.36 21.43
C THR A 72 5.46 -1.61 20.01
N LEU A 73 5.44 -0.56 19.16
CA LEU A 73 5.03 -0.62 17.75
C LEU A 73 6.17 -0.99 16.79
N ILE A 74 7.37 -1.29 17.30
CA ILE A 74 8.50 -1.79 16.51
C ILE A 74 8.61 -3.29 16.75
N TYR A 75 8.32 -4.09 15.73
CA TYR A 75 8.34 -5.55 15.85
C TYR A 75 8.43 -6.22 14.47
N ASP A 76 8.97 -7.43 14.46
CA ASP A 76 8.99 -8.28 13.27
C ASP A 76 7.57 -8.77 12.96
N ILE A 77 7.10 -8.51 11.74
CA ILE A 77 5.84 -9.01 11.21
C ILE A 77 6.13 -10.33 10.48
N ASP A 78 5.24 -11.32 10.61
CA ASP A 78 5.38 -12.57 9.86
C ASP A 78 5.50 -12.30 8.35
N ASN A 79 6.42 -12.98 7.68
CA ASN A 79 6.70 -12.75 6.27
C ASN A 79 5.47 -12.93 5.36
N ASN A 80 4.55 -13.86 5.69
CA ASN A 80 3.30 -14.00 4.92
C ASN A 80 2.37 -12.81 5.16
N ASP A 81 2.33 -12.28 6.38
CA ASP A 81 1.58 -11.08 6.69
C ASP A 81 2.17 -9.85 6.00
N VAL A 82 3.50 -9.69 5.96
CA VAL A 82 4.18 -8.64 5.18
C VAL A 82 3.82 -8.74 3.70
N TYR A 83 3.85 -9.95 3.13
CA TYR A 83 3.47 -10.20 1.74
C TYR A 83 2.00 -9.81 1.47
N ASN A 84 1.09 -10.21 2.35
CA ASN A 84 -0.33 -9.85 2.31
C ASN A 84 -0.55 -8.33 2.41
N MET A 85 0.14 -7.66 3.34
CA MET A 85 0.08 -6.20 3.50
C MET A 85 0.59 -5.49 2.24
N ASN A 86 1.65 -5.98 1.60
CA ASN A 86 2.17 -5.40 0.36
C ASN A 86 1.17 -5.52 -0.79
N ILE A 87 0.44 -6.64 -0.89
CA ILE A 87 -0.66 -6.77 -1.86
C ILE A 87 -1.73 -5.69 -1.62
N LEU A 88 -2.19 -5.51 -0.38
CA LEU A 88 -3.16 -4.47 -0.04
C LEU A 88 -2.62 -3.06 -0.32
N TYR A 89 -1.36 -2.79 0.02
CA TYR A 89 -0.73 -1.49 -0.22
C TYR A 89 -0.77 -1.12 -1.70
N ASN A 90 -0.36 -2.03 -2.60
CA ASN A 90 -0.37 -1.77 -4.04
C ASN A 90 -1.78 -1.60 -4.61
N LEU A 91 -2.78 -2.33 -4.07
CA LEU A 91 -4.18 -2.14 -4.42
C LEU A 91 -4.66 -0.73 -4.04
N TYR A 92 -4.42 -0.31 -2.79
CA TYR A 92 -4.84 1.02 -2.31
C TYR A 92 -4.06 2.17 -2.94
N GLU A 93 -2.79 1.97 -3.32
CA GLU A 93 -2.02 2.96 -4.06
C GLU A 93 -2.66 3.24 -5.43
N ASN A 94 -3.00 2.20 -6.19
CA ASN A 94 -3.67 2.36 -7.48
C ASN A 94 -5.10 2.87 -7.35
N TYR A 95 -5.85 2.44 -6.32
CA TYR A 95 -7.14 3.02 -5.99
C TYR A 95 -7.05 4.52 -5.70
N GLY A 96 -6.06 4.96 -4.93
CA GLY A 96 -5.83 6.38 -4.66
C GLY A 96 -5.59 7.19 -5.94
N LYS A 97 -4.80 6.64 -6.87
CA LYS A 97 -4.56 7.23 -8.20
C LYS A 97 -5.86 7.29 -9.02
N LEU A 98 -6.63 6.20 -9.07
CA LEU A 98 -7.94 6.17 -9.74
C LEU A 98 -8.91 7.20 -9.16
N ASN A 99 -9.00 7.29 -7.84
CA ASN A 99 -9.93 8.20 -7.16
C ASN A 99 -9.56 9.68 -7.34
N ALA A 100 -8.29 9.97 -7.61
CA ALA A 100 -7.80 11.33 -7.88
C ALA A 100 -8.05 11.80 -9.33
N ILE A 101 -8.47 10.91 -10.25
CA ILE A 101 -8.71 11.26 -11.65
C ILE A 101 -9.89 12.23 -11.75
N LYS A 102 -9.70 13.28 -12.54
CA LYS A 102 -10.76 14.22 -12.94
C LYS A 102 -11.34 13.80 -14.29
N TYR A 103 -12.65 13.75 -14.41
CA TYR A 103 -13.35 13.34 -15.63
C TYR A 103 -13.54 14.52 -16.60
N ASP A 104 -12.43 15.11 -17.05
CA ASP A 104 -12.38 16.35 -17.85
C ASP A 104 -12.44 16.15 -19.39
N LYS A 105 -12.82 14.96 -19.84
CA LYS A 105 -12.92 14.50 -21.23
C LYS A 105 -11.58 14.39 -21.96
N SER A 106 -10.46 14.44 -21.23
CA SER A 106 -9.14 14.21 -21.80
C SER A 106 -8.89 12.74 -22.13
N ASN A 107 -8.02 12.50 -23.13
CA ASN A 107 -7.47 11.16 -23.37
C ASN A 107 -6.56 10.71 -22.22
N GLU A 108 -5.94 11.65 -21.51
CA GLU A 108 -5.08 11.38 -20.36
C GLU A 108 -5.88 10.72 -19.23
N ALA A 109 -7.05 11.26 -18.87
CA ALA A 109 -7.93 10.65 -17.86
C ALA A 109 -8.28 9.21 -18.22
N LYS A 110 -8.62 8.93 -19.49
CA LYS A 110 -8.94 7.59 -19.99
C LYS A 110 -7.75 6.64 -19.90
N GLN A 111 -6.56 7.10 -20.32
CA GLN A 111 -5.32 6.30 -20.23
C GLN A 111 -4.94 6.00 -18.78
N SER A 112 -5.08 6.98 -17.87
CA SER A 112 -4.83 6.79 -16.44
C SER A 112 -5.82 5.81 -15.81
N LEU A 113 -7.11 5.88 -16.16
CA LEU A 113 -8.11 4.89 -15.72
C LEU A 113 -7.69 3.48 -16.13
N TYR A 114 -7.31 3.30 -17.40
CA TYR A 114 -6.94 1.98 -17.92
C TYR A 114 -5.66 1.48 -17.25
N SER A 115 -4.64 2.33 -17.16
CA SER A 115 -3.36 1.98 -16.55
C SER A 115 -3.50 1.56 -15.08
N HIS A 116 -4.19 2.36 -14.27
CA HIS A 116 -4.30 2.09 -12.83
C HIS A 116 -5.29 0.95 -12.52
N SER A 117 -6.38 0.80 -13.29
CA SER A 117 -7.28 -0.36 -13.14
C SER A 117 -6.62 -1.67 -13.56
N THR A 118 -5.81 -1.64 -14.62
CA THR A 118 -4.98 -2.79 -15.02
C THR A 118 -3.96 -3.17 -13.94
N ALA A 119 -3.30 -2.17 -13.33
CA ALA A 119 -2.37 -2.42 -12.24
C ALA A 119 -3.04 -3.06 -11.01
N CYS A 120 -4.28 -2.67 -10.69
CA CYS A 120 -5.07 -3.33 -9.64
C CYS A 120 -5.29 -4.83 -9.93
N CYS A 121 -5.53 -5.23 -11.18
CA CYS A 121 -5.78 -6.63 -11.52
C CYS A 121 -4.63 -7.56 -11.11
N THR A 122 -3.38 -7.16 -11.31
CA THR A 122 -2.21 -7.99 -10.96
C THR A 122 -2.19 -8.35 -9.47
N HIS A 123 -2.51 -7.39 -8.59
CA HIS A 123 -2.53 -7.60 -7.14
C HIS A 123 -3.82 -8.26 -6.67
N TYR A 124 -4.96 -7.92 -7.29
CA TYR A 124 -6.26 -8.48 -6.93
C TYR A 124 -6.33 -9.98 -7.22
N ILE A 125 -5.77 -10.43 -8.35
CA ILE A 125 -5.70 -11.86 -8.68
C ILE A 125 -4.92 -12.64 -7.60
N LYS A 126 -3.78 -12.12 -7.15
CA LYS A 126 -3.00 -12.73 -6.07
C LYS A 126 -3.80 -12.76 -4.77
N ALA A 127 -4.42 -11.64 -4.40
CA ALA A 127 -5.24 -11.54 -3.19
C ALA A 127 -6.43 -12.52 -3.21
N LYS A 128 -7.11 -12.61 -4.35
CA LYS A 128 -8.22 -13.54 -4.58
C LYS A 128 -7.78 -14.99 -4.47
N TYR A 129 -6.60 -15.34 -4.99
CA TYR A 129 -6.06 -16.70 -4.84
C TYR A 129 -5.83 -17.05 -3.37
N ILE A 130 -5.23 -16.13 -2.59
CA ILE A 130 -4.99 -16.30 -1.15
C ILE A 130 -6.30 -16.47 -0.38
N CYS A 131 -7.34 -15.72 -0.74
CA CYS A 131 -8.66 -15.79 -0.09
C CYS A 131 -9.56 -16.92 -0.57
N ASN A 132 -9.24 -17.59 -1.68
CA ASN A 132 -10.05 -18.65 -2.28
C ASN A 132 -9.40 -20.05 -2.19
N ASP A 133 -8.23 -20.19 -1.57
CA ASP A 133 -7.54 -21.48 -1.49
C ASP A 133 -8.32 -22.43 -0.56
N ASP A 134 -8.94 -23.46 -1.14
CA ASP A 134 -9.77 -24.44 -0.42
C ASP A 134 -8.99 -25.23 0.64
N ASN A 135 -7.65 -25.29 0.57
CA ASN A 135 -6.81 -25.90 1.62
C ASN A 135 -6.68 -25.02 2.87
N ASN A 136 -7.10 -23.76 2.78
CA ASN A 136 -6.90 -22.75 3.80
C ASN A 136 -8.04 -21.73 3.71
N ARG A 137 -9.31 -22.21 3.75
CA ARG A 137 -10.51 -21.36 3.83
C ARG A 137 -10.41 -20.43 5.03
N ASN A 138 -9.80 -19.31 4.78
CA ASN A 138 -9.54 -18.24 5.73
C ASN A 138 -10.30 -17.01 5.24
N ASP A 139 -11.53 -17.22 4.75
CA ASP A 139 -12.52 -16.20 4.39
C ASP A 139 -12.70 -15.17 5.51
N ASN A 140 -12.38 -15.57 6.76
CA ASN A 140 -12.42 -14.74 7.96
C ASN A 140 -11.07 -14.11 8.36
N SER A 141 -10.00 -14.30 7.59
CA SER A 141 -8.71 -13.66 7.87
C SER A 141 -8.86 -12.14 7.75
N VAL A 142 -8.10 -11.40 8.58
CA VAL A 142 -8.09 -9.94 8.53
C VAL A 142 -7.75 -9.45 7.11
N PHE A 143 -6.84 -10.13 6.42
CA PHE A 143 -6.50 -9.83 5.02
C PHE A 143 -7.71 -9.94 4.07
N CYS A 144 -8.47 -11.05 4.11
CA CYS A 144 -9.62 -11.24 3.21
C CYS A 144 -10.78 -10.29 3.52
N ASN A 145 -10.96 -9.92 4.79
CA ASN A 145 -11.91 -8.88 5.19
C ASN A 145 -11.50 -7.49 4.63
N LYS A 146 -10.21 -7.16 4.67
CA LYS A 146 -9.69 -5.91 4.08
C LYS A 146 -9.77 -5.93 2.54
N LEU A 147 -9.56 -7.09 1.90
CA LEU A 147 -9.75 -7.25 0.46
C LEU A 147 -11.21 -7.06 0.04
N THR A 148 -12.16 -7.61 0.81
CA THR A 148 -13.60 -7.40 0.59
C THR A 148 -13.97 -5.93 0.68
N THR A 149 -13.42 -5.24 1.69
CA THR A 149 -13.62 -3.79 1.85
C THR A 149 -13.06 -3.02 0.65
N PHE A 150 -11.86 -3.39 0.18
CA PHE A 150 -11.26 -2.79 -1.01
C PHE A 150 -12.14 -2.97 -2.24
N LYS A 151 -12.66 -4.19 -2.46
CA LYS A 151 -13.55 -4.49 -3.59
C LYS A 151 -14.77 -3.57 -3.60
N SER A 152 -15.45 -3.41 -2.46
CA SER A 152 -16.62 -2.53 -2.36
C SER A 152 -16.29 -1.07 -2.70
N LYS A 153 -15.13 -0.56 -2.24
CA LYS A 153 -14.68 0.80 -2.58
C LYS A 153 -14.39 0.95 -4.08
N TYR A 154 -13.73 -0.05 -4.66
CA TYR A 154 -13.37 -0.06 -6.07
C TYR A 154 -14.61 -0.13 -6.97
N ASP A 155 -15.60 -0.96 -6.63
CA ASP A 155 -16.86 -1.08 -7.36
C ASP A 155 -17.63 0.26 -7.34
N ALA A 156 -17.69 0.94 -6.19
CA ALA A 156 -18.27 2.29 -6.10
C ALA A 156 -17.52 3.32 -6.96
N LEU A 157 -16.20 3.19 -7.08
CA LEU A 157 -15.40 4.06 -7.94
C LEU A 157 -15.67 3.81 -9.43
N TYR A 158 -15.88 2.55 -9.83
CA TYR A 158 -16.31 2.19 -11.18
C TYR A 158 -17.70 2.77 -11.49
N GLU A 159 -18.65 2.66 -10.55
CA GLU A 159 -20.00 3.25 -10.72
C GLU A 159 -19.93 4.76 -10.98
N LYS A 160 -19.05 5.47 -10.27
CA LYS A 160 -18.79 6.89 -10.52
C LYS A 160 -18.26 7.13 -11.94
N ALA A 161 -17.27 6.35 -12.39
CA ALA A 161 -16.75 6.47 -13.75
C ALA A 161 -17.84 6.22 -14.81
N PHE A 162 -18.73 5.27 -14.56
CA PHE A 162 -19.87 4.98 -15.43
C PHE A 162 -20.87 6.13 -15.51
N GLN A 163 -21.19 6.77 -14.39
CA GLN A 163 -22.07 7.94 -14.34
C GLN A 163 -21.50 9.15 -15.12
N GLU A 164 -20.17 9.28 -15.15
CA GLU A 164 -19.47 10.34 -15.90
C GLU A 164 -19.45 10.09 -17.42
N GLY A 165 -19.62 8.84 -17.84
CA GLY A 165 -19.83 8.46 -19.23
C GLY A 165 -19.29 7.09 -19.59
N SER A 166 -19.94 6.44 -20.56
CA SER A 166 -19.53 5.11 -21.07
C SER A 166 -18.08 5.07 -21.53
N ASP A 167 -17.56 6.18 -22.06
CA ASP A 167 -16.17 6.32 -22.47
C ASP A 167 -15.17 6.09 -21.33
N TYR A 168 -15.50 6.49 -20.10
CA TYR A 168 -14.62 6.26 -18.95
C TYR A 168 -14.77 4.85 -18.39
N ALA A 169 -16.01 4.35 -18.27
CA ALA A 169 -16.27 2.98 -17.86
C ALA A 169 -15.57 1.96 -18.77
N ASN A 170 -15.57 2.19 -20.09
CA ASN A 170 -14.87 1.33 -21.05
C ASN A 170 -13.34 1.32 -20.87
N ASN A 171 -12.77 2.34 -20.22
CA ASN A 171 -11.35 2.41 -19.88
C ASN A 171 -11.08 2.06 -18.42
N PHE A 172 -12.06 1.54 -17.68
CA PHE A 172 -11.94 1.16 -16.28
C PHE A 172 -12.20 -0.34 -16.15
N ILE A 173 -11.15 -1.13 -15.91
CA ILE A 173 -11.29 -2.58 -15.73
C ILE A 173 -11.92 -2.89 -14.37
N LYS A 174 -13.03 -3.64 -14.37
CA LYS A 174 -13.62 -4.12 -13.10
C LYS A 174 -12.80 -5.25 -12.50
N LEU A 175 -12.82 -5.37 -11.17
CA LEU A 175 -12.12 -6.46 -10.48
C LEU A 175 -12.64 -7.84 -10.88
N GLU A 176 -13.93 -7.98 -11.19
CA GLU A 176 -14.52 -9.24 -11.66
C GLU A 176 -14.04 -9.65 -13.06
N GLU A 177 -13.61 -8.68 -13.87
CA GLU A 177 -13.09 -8.86 -15.22
C GLU A 177 -11.58 -9.11 -15.25
N CYS A 178 -10.89 -8.96 -14.11
CA CYS A 178 -9.50 -9.34 -13.97
C CYS A 178 -9.37 -10.86 -14.17
N SER A 179 -9.02 -11.28 -15.38
CA SER A 179 -8.88 -12.68 -15.74
C SER A 179 -7.62 -13.28 -15.10
N ASN A 180 -7.74 -14.51 -14.60
CA ASN A 180 -6.60 -15.31 -14.16
C ASN A 180 -5.80 -15.72 -15.40
N ASN A 181 -4.95 -14.81 -15.87
CA ASN A 181 -4.09 -15.08 -17.00
C ASN A 181 -2.96 -16.01 -16.55
N LYS A 182 -3.27 -17.29 -16.37
CA LYS A 182 -2.24 -18.36 -16.46
C LYS A 182 -1.66 -18.47 -17.89
N ILE A 183 -1.98 -17.51 -18.77
CA ILE A 183 -1.47 -17.30 -20.11
C ILE A 183 -1.28 -15.79 -20.35
N ILE A 184 -0.25 -15.17 -19.76
CA ILE A 184 0.55 -14.16 -20.47
C ILE A 184 2.00 -14.59 -20.25
N THR A 185 2.49 -15.31 -21.27
CA THR A 185 3.85 -15.32 -21.79
C THR A 185 4.87 -14.48 -21.03
N THR A 186 5.94 -15.15 -20.61
CA THR A 186 7.34 -14.71 -20.62
C THR A 186 7.59 -13.39 -21.37
N ALA A 187 7.34 -12.29 -20.67
CA ALA A 187 8.03 -11.03 -20.89
C ALA A 187 8.50 -10.61 -19.50
N VAL A 188 9.65 -11.16 -19.10
CA VAL A 188 10.52 -10.53 -18.11
C VAL A 188 10.92 -9.17 -18.71
N THR A 189 10.06 -8.18 -18.55
CA THR A 189 10.48 -6.79 -18.66
C THR A 189 10.84 -6.37 -17.25
N GLY A 190 12.10 -6.66 -16.92
CA GLY A 190 12.79 -5.99 -15.84
C GLY A 190 12.82 -4.50 -16.13
N THR A 191 11.76 -3.81 -15.73
CA THR A 191 11.84 -2.42 -15.34
C THR A 191 11.64 -2.38 -13.84
N VAL A 192 12.76 -2.49 -13.14
CA VAL A 192 12.97 -1.77 -11.89
C VAL A 192 12.92 -0.27 -12.25
N VAL A 193 11.73 0.23 -12.60
CA VAL A 193 11.47 1.66 -12.51
C VAL A 193 11.18 1.83 -11.05
N GLY A 194 12.22 2.26 -10.31
CA GLY A 194 12.14 2.50 -8.89
C GLY A 194 10.85 3.24 -8.58
N LEU A 195 10.00 2.59 -7.79
CA LEU A 195 8.93 3.23 -7.06
C LEU A 195 9.58 4.34 -6.24
N ILE A 196 9.70 5.53 -6.82
CA ILE A 196 9.73 6.76 -6.04
C ILE A 196 8.36 6.78 -5.40
N PRO A 197 8.23 6.50 -4.10
CA PRO A 197 6.93 6.48 -3.50
C PRO A 197 6.53 7.95 -3.42
N LEU A 198 5.52 8.33 -4.19
CA LEU A 198 4.81 9.60 -4.01
C LEU A 198 3.97 9.48 -2.72
N PHE A 199 4.65 9.34 -1.58
CA PHE A 199 4.07 9.33 -0.24
C PHE A 199 3.24 10.60 0.05
N GLY A 200 3.46 11.68 -0.70
CA GLY A 200 2.80 12.97 -0.50
C GLY A 200 1.35 13.07 -0.97
N VAL A 201 0.87 12.17 -1.85
CA VAL A 201 -0.50 12.26 -2.38
C VAL A 201 -1.49 11.47 -1.52
N LEU A 202 -1.08 10.37 -0.89
CA LEU A 202 -1.97 9.51 -0.11
C LEU A 202 -2.30 10.07 1.29
N TYR A 203 -1.36 10.74 1.99
CA TYR A 203 -1.64 11.29 3.34
C TYR A 203 -2.72 12.39 3.33
N LYS A 204 -2.89 13.11 2.21
CA LYS A 204 -3.95 14.13 2.06
C LYS A 204 -5.32 13.57 1.69
N VAL A 205 -5.40 12.30 1.28
CA VAL A 205 -6.69 11.61 1.06
C VAL A 205 -7.03 10.93 2.38
N SER A 206 -7.85 11.60 3.19
CA SER A 206 -8.24 11.25 4.57
C SER A 206 -9.06 9.95 4.73
N GLU A 207 -8.80 8.93 3.91
CA GLU A 207 -9.47 7.62 3.95
C GLU A 207 -8.57 6.44 4.31
N LEU A 208 -7.26 6.64 4.47
CA LEU A 208 -6.33 5.60 4.96
C LEU A 208 -6.24 5.58 6.50
N ASN A 209 -7.35 5.78 7.19
CA ASN A 209 -7.47 5.40 8.60
C ASN A 209 -7.72 3.88 8.67
N ILE A 210 -6.68 3.11 8.34
CA ILE A 210 -6.63 1.70 8.74
C ILE A 210 -6.33 1.73 10.24
N LYS A 211 -7.39 1.75 11.06
CA LYS A 211 -7.27 1.28 12.44
C LYS A 211 -6.87 -0.19 12.34
N LEU A 212 -5.62 -0.46 12.71
CA LEU A 212 -5.13 -1.78 13.12
C LEU A 212 -5.75 -2.12 14.48
#